data_AF-A0A0C9Y2P4-F1
#
_entry.id   AF-A0A0C9Y2P4-F1
#
_cell.length_a   1.000
_cell.length_b   1.000
_cell.length_c   1.000
_cell.angle_alpha   90.00
_cell.angle_beta   90.00
_cell.angle_gamma   90.00
#
_symmetry.space_group_name_H-M   'P 1'
#
loop_
_entity.id
_entity.type
_entity.pdbx_description
1 polymer ?
#
loop_
_entity_poly.entity_id
_entity_poly.type
_entity_poly.pdbx_seq_one_letter_code
_entity_poly.pdbx_strand_id
1 'polypeptide(L)'
;MRGFCLLVVNYWLYCLNPESSRKDILEKNPLAALNSVPLESIFSNRSWRFMDAYKKGLNGHDVAWAARKYCSHRIIPETLMVDREKAKM
;
A
#
# COMPACT_ATOMS: atom_id res chain seq x y z
N MET A 1 1.60 -4.75 12.76
CA MET A 1 1.36 -5.03 11.32
C MET A 1 1.72 -3.81 10.46
N ARG A 2 3.01 -3.47 10.33
CA ARG A 2 3.50 -2.26 9.63
C ARG A 2 4.22 -2.55 8.29
N GLY A 3 4.13 -3.78 7.77
CA GLY A 3 5.00 -4.22 6.67
C GLY A 3 4.46 -4.12 5.23
N PHE A 4 3.14 -4.09 5.00
CA PHE A 4 2.61 -4.32 3.65
C PHE A 4 2.45 -3.07 2.76
N CYS A 5 2.52 -1.86 3.31
CA CYS A 5 2.27 -0.63 2.54
C CYS A 5 3.53 -0.03 1.89
N LEU A 6 4.72 -0.35 2.42
CA LEU A 6 6.02 0.14 1.93
C LEU A 6 6.60 -0.70 0.77
N LEU A 7 6.10 -1.91 0.55
CA LEU A 7 6.76 -2.87 -0.35
C LEU A 7 6.63 -2.50 -1.83
N VAL A 8 5.62 -1.76 -2.26
CA VAL A 8 5.35 -1.63 -3.70
C VAL A 8 6.30 -0.67 -4.42
N VAL A 9 6.63 0.47 -3.81
CA VAL A 9 7.52 1.47 -4.41
C VAL A 9 8.98 1.03 -4.26
N ASN A 10 9.32 0.44 -3.12
CA ASN A 10 10.66 -0.09 -2.85
C ASN A 10 10.99 -1.33 -3.69
N TYR A 11 10.01 -2.20 -3.95
CA TYR A 11 10.24 -3.42 -4.74
C TYR A 11 10.60 -3.11 -6.19
N TRP A 12 9.93 -2.14 -6.82
CA TRP A 12 10.26 -1.75 -8.20
C TRP A 12 11.69 -1.20 -8.33
N LEU A 13 12.10 -0.31 -7.42
CA LEU A 13 13.45 0.26 -7.46
C LEU A 13 14.53 -0.78 -7.13
N TYR A 14 14.23 -1.71 -6.21
CA TYR A 14 15.09 -2.86 -5.93
C TYR A 14 15.27 -3.74 -7.18
N CYS A 15 14.19 -4.03 -7.91
CA CYS A 15 14.21 -4.86 -9.13
C CYS A 15 14.97 -4.23 -10.31
N LEU A 16 15.28 -2.94 -10.28
CA LEU A 16 16.12 -2.28 -11.29
C LEU A 16 17.61 -2.48 -11.06
N ASN A 17 18.02 -2.99 -9.90
CA ASN A 17 19.42 -3.28 -9.63
C ASN A 17 19.90 -4.49 -10.45
N PRO A 18 21.18 -4.52 -10.85
CA PRO A 18 21.75 -5.68 -11.54
C PRO A 18 21.68 -6.94 -10.67
N GLU A 19 21.45 -8.08 -11.31
CA GLU A 19 21.47 -9.37 -10.63
C GLU A 19 22.83 -9.63 -9.98
N SER A 20 22.81 -10.06 -8.72
CA SER A 20 24.02 -10.37 -7.98
C SER A 20 23.81 -11.59 -7.11
N SER A 21 24.79 -12.49 -7.09
CA SER A 21 24.85 -13.64 -6.19
C SER A 21 25.54 -13.31 -4.86
N ARG A 22 26.15 -12.13 -4.74
CA ARG A 22 26.87 -11.74 -3.52
C ARG A 22 25.94 -11.12 -2.50
N LYS A 23 25.96 -11.66 -1.28
CA LYS A 23 25.11 -11.21 -0.17
C LYS A 23 25.34 -9.75 0.20
N ASP A 24 26.58 -9.26 0.12
CA ASP A 24 26.92 -7.87 0.47
C ASP A 24 26.24 -6.84 -0.45
N ILE A 25 26.08 -7.17 -1.74
CA ILE A 25 25.36 -6.33 -2.71
C ILE A 25 23.86 -6.44 -2.46
N LEU A 26 23.37 -7.67 -2.27
CA LEU A 26 21.95 -7.95 -1.99
C LEU A 26 21.41 -7.23 -0.76
N GLU A 27 22.23 -7.02 0.28
CA GLU A 27 21.83 -6.25 1.48
C GLU A 27 21.84 -4.73 1.25
N LYS A 28 22.78 -4.21 0.45
CA LYS A 28 22.90 -2.77 0.19
C LYS A 28 21.80 -2.24 -0.72
N ASN A 29 21.42 -3.01 -1.73
CA ASN A 29 20.40 -2.64 -2.72
C ASN A 29 19.03 -2.25 -2.10
N PRO A 30 18.42 -3.05 -1.21
CA PRO A 30 17.15 -2.69 -0.58
C PRO A 30 17.28 -1.50 0.37
N LEU A 31 18.43 -1.33 1.05
CA LEU A 31 18.69 -0.17 1.90
C LEU A 31 18.80 1.13 1.09
N ALA A 32 19.54 1.08 -0.03
CA ALA A 32 19.65 2.21 -0.96
C ALA A 32 18.29 2.56 -1.58
N ALA A 33 17.52 1.56 -1.98
CA ALA A 33 16.16 1.77 -2.47
C ALA A 33 15.27 2.43 -1.42
N LEU A 34 15.31 1.95 -0.17
CA LEU A 34 14.54 2.51 0.93
C LEU A 34 14.92 3.97 1.23
N ASN A 35 16.21 4.30 1.19
CA ASN A 35 16.69 5.66 1.45
C ASN A 35 16.38 6.65 0.32
N SER A 36 16.13 6.16 -0.91
CA SER A 36 15.81 7.01 -2.05
C SER A 36 14.36 7.52 -2.05
N VAL A 37 13.48 6.92 -1.26
CA VAL A 37 12.05 7.25 -1.20
C VAL A 37 11.84 8.42 -0.22
N PRO A 38 11.29 9.56 -0.66
CA PRO A 38 10.99 10.68 0.23
C PRO A 38 10.02 10.27 1.34
N LEU A 39 10.27 10.71 2.57
CA LEU A 39 9.44 10.35 3.73
C LEU A 39 7.98 10.79 3.56
N GLU A 40 7.73 11.86 2.81
CA GLU A 40 6.39 12.34 2.50
C GLU A 40 5.60 11.32 1.67
N SER A 41 6.30 10.54 0.85
CA SER A 41 5.69 9.58 -0.09
C SER A 41 5.33 8.23 0.53
N ILE A 42 5.81 7.94 1.75
CA ILE A 42 5.52 6.66 2.43
C ILE A 42 4.03 6.51 2.78
N PHE A 43 3.30 7.63 2.84
CA PHE A 43 1.87 7.66 3.10
C PHE A 43 1.02 7.71 1.82
N SER A 44 1.63 7.87 0.64
CA SER A 44 0.93 7.98 -0.64
C SER A 44 0.06 6.76 -0.93
N ASN A 45 0.56 5.55 -0.65
CA ASN A 45 -0.22 4.33 -0.84
C ASN A 45 -1.42 4.25 0.09
N ARG A 46 -1.29 4.78 1.32
CA ARG A 46 -2.39 4.81 2.28
C ARG A 46 -3.42 5.86 1.86
N SER A 47 -2.99 7.06 1.49
CA SER A 47 -3.89 8.14 1.05
C SER A 47 -4.63 7.76 -0.23
N TRP A 48 -4.00 7.01 -1.14
CA TRP A 48 -4.64 6.56 -2.38
C TRP A 48 -5.91 5.73 -2.14
N ARG A 49 -5.95 4.90 -1.09
CA ARG A 49 -7.15 4.14 -0.72
C ARG A 49 -8.28 5.03 -0.23
N PHE A 50 -7.97 6.07 0.54
CA PHE A 50 -8.95 7.06 0.96
C PHE A 50 -9.49 7.81 -0.26
N MET A 51 -8.62 8.20 -1.19
CA MET A 51 -9.01 8.88 -2.42
C MET A 51 -9.89 8.01 -3.33
N ASP A 52 -9.55 6.73 -3.51
CA ASP A 52 -10.37 5.76 -4.26
C ASP A 52 -11.76 5.60 -3.63
N ALA A 53 -11.82 5.51 -2.30
CA ALA A 53 -13.09 5.41 -1.58
C ALA A 53 -13.96 6.67 -1.75
N TYR A 54 -13.35 7.85 -1.66
CA TYR A 54 -14.08 9.11 -1.86
C TYR A 54 -14.58 9.25 -3.29
N LYS A 55 -13.81 8.83 -4.30
CA LYS A 55 -14.27 8.79 -5.70
C LYS A 55 -15.50 7.90 -5.90
N LYS A 56 -15.66 6.86 -5.07
CA LYS A 56 -16.82 5.97 -5.07
C LYS A 56 -18.02 6.51 -4.26
N GLY A 57 -17.94 7.73 -3.73
CA GLY A 57 -19.03 8.37 -3.01
C GLY A 57 -19.24 7.88 -1.58
N LEU A 58 -18.24 7.23 -0.98
CA LEU A 58 -18.33 6.71 0.39
C LEU A 58 -18.25 7.85 1.42
N ASN A 59 -19.02 7.70 2.52
CA ASN A 59 -18.94 8.60 3.66
C ASN A 59 -17.67 8.34 4.49
N GLY A 60 -17.17 9.33 5.23
CA GLY A 60 -15.89 9.26 5.94
C GLY A 60 -15.74 8.08 6.89
N HIS A 61 -16.81 7.69 7.59
CA HIS A 61 -16.82 6.49 8.43
C HIS A 61 -16.56 5.20 7.62
N ASP A 62 -17.15 5.11 6.43
CA ASP A 62 -17.10 3.91 5.60
C ASP A 62 -15.79 3.83 4.83
N VAL A 63 -15.25 4.98 4.44
CA VAL A 63 -13.88 5.11 3.95
C VAL A 63 -12.88 4.61 4.99
N ALA A 64 -13.01 5.02 6.26
CA ALA A 64 -12.09 4.60 7.31
C ALA A 64 -12.16 3.09 7.57
N TRP A 65 -13.37 2.51 7.52
CA TRP A 65 -13.55 1.06 7.62
C TRP A 65 -12.97 0.32 6.42
N ALA A 66 -13.25 0.76 5.19
CA ALA A 66 -12.76 0.18 3.95
C ALA A 66 -11.22 0.22 3.88
N ALA A 67 -10.61 1.35 4.22
CA ALA A 67 -9.16 1.51 4.23
C ALA A 67 -8.47 0.56 5.22
N ARG A 68 -9.15 0.18 6.32
CA ARG A 68 -8.67 -0.82 7.28
C ARG A 68 -8.88 -2.25 6.77
N LYS A 69 -10.05 -2.56 6.23
CA LYS A 69 -10.40 -3.91 5.74
C LYS A 69 -9.58 -4.29 4.50
N TYR A 70 -9.43 -3.39 3.54
CA TYR A 70 -8.71 -3.61 2.28
C TYR A 70 -7.29 -3.06 2.33
N CYS A 71 -6.59 -3.25 3.46
CA CYS A 71 -5.25 -2.70 3.68
C CYS A 71 -4.13 -3.40 2.89
N SER A 72 -4.42 -4.53 2.23
CA SER A 72 -3.52 -5.18 1.28
C SER A 72 -3.91 -4.91 -0.17
N HIS A 73 -5.21 -4.77 -0.43
CA HIS A 73 -5.71 -4.46 -1.77
C HIS A 73 -5.44 -2.98 -2.11
N ARG A 74 -5.12 -2.72 -3.38
CA ARG A 74 -4.83 -1.36 -3.88
C ARG A 74 -6.07 -0.68 -4.46
N ILE A 75 -7.15 -1.43 -4.59
CA ILE A 75 -8.43 -1.00 -5.15
C ILE A 75 -9.49 -1.45 -4.17
N ILE A 76 -10.43 -0.56 -3.85
CA ILE A 76 -11.59 -0.90 -3.05
C ILE A 76 -12.57 -1.62 -3.98
N PRO A 77 -12.94 -2.89 -3.71
CA PRO A 77 -13.85 -3.61 -4.58
C PRO A 77 -15.24 -2.95 -4.60
N GLU A 78 -15.95 -3.09 -5.72
CA GLU A 78 -17.31 -2.54 -5.87
C GLU A 78 -18.31 -3.21 -4.90
N THR A 79 -17.99 -4.43 -4.46
CA THR A 79 -18.77 -5.18 -3.46
C THR A 79 -18.68 -4.62 -2.04
N LEU A 80 -17.92 -3.53 -1.82
CA LEU A 80 -17.68 -2.96 -0.49
C LEU A 80 -18.98 -2.74 0.31
N MET A 81 -20.03 -2.23 -0.33
CA MET A 81 -21.29 -1.94 0.36
C MET A 81 -21.95 -3.22 0.88
N VAL A 82 -21.94 -4.29 0.07
CA VAL A 82 -22.44 -5.61 0.46
C VAL A 82 -21.58 -6.20 1.57
N ASP A 83 -20.26 -6.06 1.47
CA ASP A 83 -19.32 -6.53 2.49
C ASP A 83 -19.49 -5.79 3.82
N ARG A 84 -19.85 -4.50 3.76
CA ARG A 84 -20.16 -3.67 4.94
C ARG A 84 -21.47 -4.07 5.59
N GLU A 85 -22.52 -4.33 4.80
CA GLU A 85 -23.81 -4.80 5.31
C GLU A 85 -23.68 -6.16 5.99
N LYS A 86 -22.93 -7.09 5.38
CA LYS A 86 -22.57 -8.37 5.99
C LYS A 86 -21.76 -8.23 7.28
N ALA A 87 -20.92 -7.20 7.39
CA ALA A 87 -20.13 -6.96 8.60
C ALA A 87 -20.93 -6.30 9.73
N LYS A 88 -22.16 -5.83 9.47
CA LYS A 88 -23.09 -5.31 10.48
C LYS A 88 -24.05 -6.38 11.01
N MET A 89 -24.22 -7.50 10.30
CA MET A 89 -24.85 -8.72 10.81
C MET A 89 -23.88 -9.50 11.70
#